data_AF-A0A1H4UND8-F1
#
_entry.id   AF-A0A1H4UND8-F1
#
_cell.length_a   1.000
_cell.length_b   1.000
_cell.length_c   1.000
_cell.angle_alpha   90.00
_cell.angle_beta   90.00
_cell.angle_gamma   90.00
#
_symmetry.space_group_name_H-M   'P 1'
#
loop_
_entity.id
_entity.type
_entity.pdbx_description
1 polymer ?
#
loop_
_entity_poly.entity_id
_entity_poly.type
_entity_poly.pdbx_seq_one_letter_code
_entity_poly.pdbx_strand_id
1 'polypeptide(L)'
;MRARGTAVAVMAILATTLVGCGGSGEPGKIRVTVTETVTPGSTARTGSATPRAGDARPGSAALREVRKFSSPGDDEYEAAAGTVTVLSYTQPVPSHVSAAEEVGAAGYVWGALEVKICATDGEFTTSSQPWTLAYADGARIEPSRTTYDDFPKPEYIEDADVTAGDCSRGKIVYPVPGGERPVEAIYSTDDTPAMKWSLS
;
A
#
# COMPACT_ATOMS: atom_id res chain seq x y z
N MET A 1 0.43 -50.60 -38.09
CA MET A 1 1.89 -50.76 -38.27
C MET A 1 2.54 -50.08 -37.07
N ARG A 2 3.04 -50.80 -36.04
CA ARG A 2 4.45 -51.23 -35.82
C ARG A 2 5.44 -50.08 -36.16
N ALA A 3 6.40 -49.64 -35.33
CA ALA A 3 7.11 -50.23 -34.18
C ALA A 3 7.80 -49.08 -33.38
N ARG A 4 7.87 -49.13 -32.03
CA ARG A 4 8.97 -49.57 -31.13
C ARG A 4 10.28 -48.75 -31.18
N GLY A 5 10.77 -48.38 -30.00
CA GLY A 5 12.17 -47.97 -29.77
C GLY A 5 12.48 -47.52 -28.34
N THR A 6 12.62 -48.48 -27.41
CA THR A 6 13.13 -48.31 -26.03
C THR A 6 14.66 -48.22 -26.00
N ALA A 7 15.25 -47.41 -25.10
CA ALA A 7 16.56 -47.71 -24.50
C ALA A 7 16.72 -47.02 -23.13
N VAL A 8 16.98 -47.84 -22.11
CA VAL A 8 17.41 -47.50 -20.75
C VAL A 8 18.93 -47.60 -20.71
N ALA A 9 19.63 -46.72 -19.99
CA ALA A 9 20.98 -46.98 -19.51
C ALA A 9 21.21 -46.35 -18.13
N VAL A 10 21.37 -47.23 -17.16
CA VAL A 10 21.85 -46.99 -15.79
C VAL A 10 23.38 -47.01 -15.83
N MET A 11 24.06 -46.07 -15.16
CA MET A 11 25.47 -46.19 -14.79
C MET A 11 25.70 -45.46 -13.47
N ALA A 12 26.41 -46.13 -12.57
CA ALA A 12 26.54 -45.83 -11.16
C ALA A 12 28.02 -45.55 -10.81
N ILE A 13 28.19 -44.66 -9.82
CA ILE A 13 29.30 -44.55 -8.84
C ILE A 13 30.67 -44.05 -9.36
N LEU A 14 31.14 -42.92 -8.82
CA LEU A 14 32.37 -42.88 -8.01
C LEU A 14 32.41 -41.59 -7.16
N ALA A 15 32.65 -41.77 -5.85
CA ALA A 15 32.93 -40.69 -4.91
C ALA A 15 34.44 -40.42 -4.84
N THR A 16 34.85 -39.16 -4.72
CA THR A 16 36.08 -38.76 -4.03
C THR A 16 36.03 -37.27 -3.68
N THR A 17 36.41 -36.98 -2.45
CA THR A 17 36.37 -35.71 -1.74
C THR A 17 37.59 -34.83 -2.08
N LEU A 18 37.39 -33.52 -2.17
CA LEU A 18 38.43 -32.51 -1.87
C LEU A 18 37.76 -31.21 -1.38
N VAL A 19 38.20 -30.80 -0.19
CA VAL A 19 37.84 -29.56 0.51
C VAL A 19 38.45 -28.37 -0.23
N GLY A 20 37.61 -27.37 -0.54
CA GLY A 20 38.04 -26.07 -1.03
C GLY A 20 37.16 -24.98 -0.43
N CYS A 21 37.66 -24.29 0.61
CA CYS A 21 37.06 -23.07 1.13
C CYS A 21 37.35 -21.91 0.16
N GLY A 22 36.30 -21.27 -0.33
CA GLY A 22 36.39 -20.02 -1.09
C GLY A 22 35.00 -19.40 -1.18
N GLY A 23 34.69 -18.47 -0.28
CA GLY A 23 33.37 -17.85 -0.19
C GLY A 23 33.16 -16.76 -1.24
N SER A 24 31.91 -16.58 -1.65
CA SER A 24 31.28 -15.27 -1.82
C SER A 24 29.77 -15.46 -1.86
N GLY A 25 29.05 -14.60 -1.14
CA GLY A 25 27.74 -14.88 -0.55
C GLY A 25 26.57 -14.95 -1.53
N GLU A 26 25.76 -15.99 -1.35
CA GLU A 26 24.38 -16.08 -1.81
C GLU A 26 23.45 -15.46 -0.73
N PRO A 27 22.40 -14.71 -1.11
CA PRO A 27 21.58 -13.96 -0.15
C PRO A 27 20.86 -14.89 0.83
N GLY A 28 21.23 -14.76 2.10
CA GLY A 28 20.69 -15.56 3.19
C GLY A 28 19.20 -15.33 3.38
N LYS A 29 18.41 -16.40 3.24
CA LYS A 29 17.07 -16.47 3.86
C LYS A 29 17.25 -16.41 5.37
N ILE A 30 16.92 -15.26 5.98
CA ILE A 30 16.98 -15.08 7.42
C ILE A 30 15.92 -16.00 8.05
N ARG A 31 16.37 -17.07 8.71
CA ARG A 31 15.52 -17.96 9.50
C ARG A 31 15.43 -17.37 10.92
N VAL A 32 14.39 -16.59 11.18
CA VAL A 32 14.13 -16.07 12.53
C VAL A 32 13.76 -17.25 13.43
N THR A 33 14.62 -17.55 14.40
CA THR A 33 14.35 -18.54 15.44
C THR A 33 13.78 -17.79 16.65
N VAL A 34 12.49 -17.98 16.93
CA VAL A 34 11.85 -17.38 18.11
C VAL A 34 12.21 -18.23 19.32
N THR A 35 12.95 -17.66 20.27
CA THR A 35 13.13 -18.25 21.60
C THR A 35 12.06 -17.67 22.52
N GLU A 36 10.93 -18.37 22.68
CA GLU A 36 9.92 -17.99 23.67
C GLU A 36 10.45 -18.28 25.07
N THR A 37 10.71 -17.21 25.83
CA THR A 37 10.84 -17.29 27.29
C THR A 37 9.54 -16.75 27.88
N VAL A 38 8.60 -17.64 28.21
CA VAL A 38 7.33 -17.25 28.82
C VAL A 38 7.57 -16.89 30.29
N THR A 39 7.41 -15.60 30.62
CA THR A 39 7.22 -15.14 32.00
C THR A 39 5.80 -14.57 32.10
N PRO A 40 4.89 -15.13 32.93
CA PRO A 40 3.55 -14.58 33.10
C PRO A 40 3.61 -13.43 34.11
N GLY A 41 3.23 -12.22 33.67
CA GLY A 41 3.24 -11.02 34.50
C GLY A 41 2.23 -9.97 34.00
N SER A 42 1.03 -10.07 34.54
CA SER A 42 -0.11 -9.15 34.41
C SER A 42 0.23 -7.67 34.59
N THR A 43 -0.19 -6.81 33.66
CA THR A 43 -1.24 -5.79 33.91
C THR A 43 -1.63 -5.10 32.60
N ALA A 44 -2.95 -5.02 32.37
CA ALA A 44 -3.55 -4.26 31.29
C ALA A 44 -3.05 -2.81 31.30
N ARG A 45 -2.46 -2.37 30.19
CA ARG A 45 -2.16 -0.96 29.95
C ARG A 45 -3.15 -0.47 28.90
N THR A 46 -4.27 0.09 29.38
CA THR A 46 -5.15 0.95 28.59
C THR A 46 -4.37 2.20 28.23
N GLY A 47 -3.61 2.14 27.14
CA GLY A 47 -2.99 3.29 26.51
C GLY A 47 -3.90 3.80 25.41
N SER A 48 -4.81 4.71 25.74
CA SER A 48 -5.35 5.62 24.73
C SER A 48 -4.22 6.58 24.36
N ALA A 49 -3.39 6.17 23.41
CA ALA A 49 -2.41 7.06 22.83
C ALA A 49 -3.16 7.98 21.87
N THR A 50 -3.55 9.16 22.35
CA THR A 50 -3.84 10.28 21.46
C THR A 50 -2.56 10.55 20.66
N PRO A 51 -2.56 10.46 19.33
CA PRO A 51 -1.37 10.81 18.55
C PRO A 51 -1.01 12.26 18.86
N ARG A 52 0.23 12.49 19.27
CA ARG A 52 0.77 13.84 19.40
C ARG A 52 1.01 14.35 17.98
N ALA A 53 0.34 15.44 17.61
CA ALA A 53 0.72 16.22 16.44
C ALA A 53 2.21 16.60 16.60
N GLY A 54 3.10 15.99 15.81
CA GLY A 54 4.53 16.25 15.89
C GLY A 54 5.47 15.14 15.42
N ASP A 55 5.06 13.88 15.43
CA ASP A 55 5.94 12.79 14.98
C ASP A 55 5.67 12.45 13.51
N ALA A 56 6.02 13.38 12.62
CA ALA A 56 6.08 13.06 11.19
C ALA A 56 7.09 11.91 11.01
N ARG A 57 6.63 10.79 10.45
CA ARG A 57 7.49 9.64 10.19
C ARG A 57 8.62 10.07 9.23
N PRO A 58 9.88 9.69 9.47
CA PRO A 58 10.96 10.03 8.55
C PRO A 58 10.64 9.63 7.11
N GLY A 59 10.69 10.59 6.19
CA GLY A 59 10.38 10.40 4.76
C GLY A 59 8.94 10.73 4.35
N SER A 60 8.06 11.04 5.31
CA SER A 60 6.67 11.38 5.07
C SER A 60 6.48 12.89 5.01
N ALA A 61 5.81 13.34 3.96
CA ALA A 61 5.48 14.74 3.73
C ALA A 61 4.36 15.20 4.68
N ALA A 62 4.25 16.51 4.91
CA ALA A 62 3.09 17.07 5.61
C ALA A 62 1.85 17.05 4.69
N LEU A 63 0.64 17.06 5.26
CA LEU A 63 -0.57 17.31 4.48
C LEU A 63 -0.41 18.58 3.63
N ARG A 64 -0.96 18.55 2.42
CA ARG A 64 -0.90 19.61 1.38
C ARG A 64 0.48 19.85 0.78
N GLU A 65 1.51 19.15 1.25
CA GLU A 65 2.80 19.15 0.59
C GLU A 65 2.73 18.38 -0.73
N VAL A 66 3.21 19.03 -1.79
CA VAL A 66 3.16 18.52 -3.16
C VAL A 66 4.35 17.61 -3.43
N ARG A 67 4.08 16.40 -3.93
CA ARG A 67 5.12 15.47 -4.37
C ARG A 67 5.05 15.32 -5.88
N LYS A 68 6.21 15.19 -6.53
CA LYS A 68 6.31 15.04 -7.99
C LYS A 68 6.51 13.58 -8.34
N PHE A 69 5.97 13.18 -9.48
CA PHE A 69 6.24 11.90 -10.10
C PHE A 69 6.62 12.07 -11.58
N SER A 70 7.30 11.07 -12.11
CA SER A 70 7.57 10.89 -13.53
C SER A 70 7.51 9.39 -13.79
N SER A 71 6.64 8.96 -14.69
CA SER A 71 6.63 7.62 -15.25
C SER A 71 7.26 7.69 -16.66
N PRO A 72 8.26 6.85 -16.96
CA PRO A 72 8.97 6.90 -18.24
C PRO A 72 8.14 6.38 -19.44
N GLY A 73 6.95 5.82 -19.21
CA GLY A 73 6.19 5.08 -20.21
C GLY A 73 6.81 3.71 -20.52
N ASP A 74 6.04 2.86 -21.17
CA ASP A 74 6.44 1.54 -21.67
C ASP A 74 5.67 1.18 -22.96
N ASP A 75 5.64 -0.11 -23.33
CA ASP A 75 4.96 -0.58 -24.55
C ASP A 75 3.42 -0.44 -24.47
N GLU A 76 2.86 -0.27 -23.27
CA GLU A 76 1.42 -0.17 -23.00
C GLU A 76 0.99 1.26 -22.63
N TYR A 77 1.86 2.03 -21.98
CA TYR A 77 1.55 3.37 -21.46
C TYR A 77 2.54 4.44 -21.93
N GLU A 78 2.00 5.60 -22.29
CA GLU A 78 2.82 6.77 -22.62
C GLU A 78 3.52 7.34 -21.37
N ALA A 79 4.64 8.03 -21.59
CA ALA A 79 5.33 8.74 -20.52
C ALA A 79 4.45 9.85 -19.95
N ALA A 80 4.43 9.98 -18.63
CA ALA A 80 3.64 10.99 -17.93
C ALA A 80 4.40 11.54 -16.73
N ALA A 81 4.19 12.82 -16.43
CA ALA A 81 4.74 13.44 -15.23
C ALA A 81 3.72 14.36 -14.58
N GLY A 82 3.83 14.50 -13.27
CA GLY A 82 2.83 15.26 -12.55
C GLY A 82 3.12 15.48 -11.08
N THR A 83 2.06 15.83 -10.38
CA THR A 83 2.09 16.04 -8.94
C THR A 83 0.98 15.28 -8.25
N VAL A 84 1.27 14.79 -7.04
CA VAL A 84 0.34 14.11 -6.14
C VAL A 84 0.33 14.85 -4.81
N THR A 85 -0.83 14.96 -4.18
CA THR A 85 -0.98 15.64 -2.89
C THR A 85 -2.11 15.01 -2.09
N VAL A 86 -1.87 14.77 -0.80
CA VAL A 86 -2.94 14.51 0.18
C VAL A 86 -3.37 15.84 0.80
N LEU A 87 -4.65 16.18 0.70
CA LEU A 87 -5.20 17.46 1.16
C LEU A 87 -5.72 17.37 2.60
N SER A 88 -6.37 16.27 2.95
CA SER A 88 -6.92 16.02 4.28
C SER A 88 -7.26 14.55 4.48
N TYR A 89 -7.41 14.16 5.75
CA TYR A 89 -8.01 12.89 6.15
C TYR A 89 -9.09 13.15 7.19
N THR A 90 -10.27 12.55 7.00
CA THR A 90 -11.41 12.68 7.91
C THR A 90 -11.89 11.30 8.32
N GLN A 91 -12.07 11.08 9.62
CA GLN A 91 -12.64 9.86 10.17
C GLN A 91 -13.31 10.21 11.52
N PRO A 92 -14.55 9.76 11.78
CA PRO A 92 -15.42 9.06 10.84
C PRO A 92 -15.99 10.02 9.78
N VAL A 93 -16.42 9.48 8.64
CA VAL A 93 -17.34 10.17 7.71
C VAL A 93 -18.70 9.49 7.73
N PRO A 94 -19.81 10.25 7.61
CA PRO A 94 -21.14 9.67 7.61
C PRO A 94 -21.44 8.94 6.29
N SER A 95 -22.15 7.81 6.40
CA SER A 95 -22.88 7.18 5.30
C SER A 95 -24.07 6.40 5.90
N HIS A 96 -25.13 6.23 5.11
CA HIS A 96 -26.27 5.37 5.45
C HIS A 96 -25.92 3.88 5.44
N VAL A 97 -24.88 3.48 4.68
CA VAL A 97 -24.37 2.11 4.67
C VAL A 97 -23.26 1.98 5.69
N SER A 98 -23.18 0.83 6.35
CA SER A 98 -22.18 0.59 7.40
C SER A 98 -20.87 0.07 6.83
N ALA A 99 -19.74 0.65 7.24
CA ALA A 99 -18.41 0.09 6.98
C ALA A 99 -18.24 -1.30 7.60
N ALA A 100 -18.94 -1.58 8.71
CA ALA A 100 -18.93 -2.90 9.34
C ALA A 100 -19.61 -3.96 8.48
N GLU A 101 -20.61 -3.59 7.68
CA GLU A 101 -21.27 -4.50 6.74
C GLU A 101 -20.33 -4.84 5.57
N GLU A 102 -19.60 -3.86 5.03
CA GLU A 102 -18.60 -4.11 3.97
C GLU A 102 -17.49 -5.06 4.44
N VAL A 103 -16.96 -4.84 5.64
CA VAL A 103 -15.86 -5.67 6.17
C VAL A 103 -16.37 -6.99 6.75
N GLY A 104 -17.66 -7.10 7.06
CA GLY A 104 -18.22 -8.24 7.78
C GLY A 104 -17.78 -8.32 9.25
N ALA A 105 -17.38 -7.18 9.84
CA ALA A 105 -16.88 -7.09 11.21
C ALA A 105 -17.34 -5.79 11.90
N ALA A 106 -17.80 -5.91 13.15
CA ALA A 106 -18.21 -4.75 13.94
C ALA A 106 -17.03 -3.83 14.28
N GLY A 107 -17.34 -2.56 14.58
CA GLY A 107 -16.35 -1.57 15.03
C GLY A 107 -15.62 -0.85 13.90
N TYR A 108 -15.97 -1.09 12.64
CA TYR A 108 -15.48 -0.35 11.49
C TYR A 108 -16.35 0.88 11.21
N VAL A 109 -15.70 1.96 10.77
CA VAL A 109 -16.31 3.23 10.35
C VAL A 109 -15.73 3.65 9.01
N TRP A 110 -16.41 4.52 8.28
CA TRP A 110 -15.82 5.11 7.08
C TRP A 110 -14.79 6.18 7.45
N GLY A 111 -13.64 6.16 6.79
CA GLY A 111 -12.70 7.26 6.69
C GLY A 111 -12.63 7.76 5.25
N ALA A 112 -12.26 9.03 5.05
CA ALA A 112 -12.08 9.62 3.72
C ALA A 112 -10.73 10.32 3.62
N LEU A 113 -9.95 9.95 2.61
CA LEU A 113 -8.72 10.61 2.20
C LEU A 113 -9.03 11.54 1.03
N GLU A 114 -8.82 12.84 1.19
CA GLU A 114 -8.95 13.79 0.09
C GLU A 114 -7.61 13.98 -0.61
N VAL A 115 -7.58 13.71 -1.91
CA VAL A 115 -6.36 13.74 -2.72
C VAL A 115 -6.52 14.64 -3.94
N LYS A 116 -5.39 15.08 -4.48
CA LYS A 116 -5.32 15.78 -5.76
C LYS A 116 -4.13 15.25 -6.55
N ILE A 117 -4.36 14.91 -7.82
CA ILE A 117 -3.31 14.53 -8.77
C ILE A 117 -3.43 15.43 -9.99
N CYS A 118 -2.32 15.98 -10.45
CA CYS A 118 -2.28 16.84 -11.65
C CYS A 118 -1.24 16.32 -12.63
N ALA A 119 -1.57 16.33 -13.92
CA ALA A 119 -0.60 16.11 -14.99
C ALA A 119 0.13 17.42 -15.29
N THR A 120 1.46 17.36 -15.29
CA THR A 120 2.31 18.44 -15.82
C THR A 120 2.82 18.15 -17.21
N ASP A 121 2.88 16.87 -17.59
CA ASP A 121 3.24 16.38 -18.91
C ASP A 121 2.57 15.03 -19.18
N GLY A 122 2.31 14.72 -20.44
CA GLY A 122 1.60 13.51 -20.86
C GLY A 122 0.15 13.45 -20.39
N GLU A 123 -0.36 12.22 -20.27
CA GLU A 123 -1.71 11.89 -19.84
C GLU A 123 -1.67 10.63 -18.97
N PHE A 124 -2.58 10.53 -17.99
CA PHE A 124 -2.80 9.31 -17.23
C PHE A 124 -4.26 9.17 -16.82
N THR A 125 -4.67 7.95 -16.55
CA THR A 125 -5.99 7.62 -16.04
C THR A 125 -5.93 7.47 -14.51
N THR A 126 -6.90 8.03 -13.79
CA THR A 126 -6.91 7.97 -12.32
C THR A 126 -7.35 6.62 -11.79
N SER A 127 -6.71 6.17 -10.72
CA SER A 127 -7.16 5.03 -9.92
C SER A 127 -6.99 5.31 -8.43
N SER A 128 -7.91 4.82 -7.59
CA SER A 128 -7.72 4.83 -6.14
C SER A 128 -6.79 3.70 -5.67
N GLN A 129 -6.59 2.65 -6.46
CA GLN A 129 -5.83 1.45 -6.05
C GLN A 129 -4.39 1.73 -5.57
N PRO A 130 -3.64 2.70 -6.12
CA PRO A 130 -2.31 3.06 -5.61
C PRO A 130 -2.31 3.62 -4.19
N TRP A 131 -3.47 4.01 -3.65
CA TRP A 131 -3.60 4.67 -2.37
C TRP A 131 -3.88 3.70 -1.23
N THR A 132 -2.98 3.62 -0.26
CA THR A 132 -3.18 2.84 0.98
C THR A 132 -3.06 3.73 2.21
N LEU A 133 -3.78 3.38 3.27
CA LEU A 133 -3.59 3.96 4.60
C LEU A 133 -2.78 3.00 5.45
N ALA A 134 -1.83 3.53 6.22
CA ALA A 134 -0.94 2.76 7.08
C ALA A 134 -1.07 3.17 8.56
N TYR A 135 -1.02 2.16 9.43
CA TYR A 135 -1.10 2.30 10.88
C TYR A 135 0.29 2.25 11.52
N ALA A 136 0.37 2.67 12.79
CA ALA A 136 1.62 2.75 13.52
C ALA A 136 2.25 1.36 13.76
N ASP A 137 1.43 0.32 13.86
CA ASP A 137 1.84 -1.08 14.03
C ASP A 137 2.33 -1.73 12.72
N GLY A 138 2.23 -1.01 11.59
CA GLY A 138 2.61 -1.50 10.26
C GLY A 138 1.47 -2.13 9.46
N ALA A 139 0.26 -2.23 10.03
CA ALA A 139 -0.92 -2.64 9.28
C ALA A 139 -1.23 -1.64 8.16
N ARG A 140 -1.88 -2.13 7.10
CA ARG A 140 -2.31 -1.33 5.95
C ARG A 140 -3.73 -1.67 5.57
N ILE A 141 -4.41 -0.69 4.97
CA ILE A 141 -5.74 -0.88 4.43
C ILE A 141 -5.85 -0.23 3.05
N GLU A 142 -6.50 -0.95 2.15
CA GLU A 142 -6.82 -0.52 0.79
C GLU A 142 -8.13 0.29 0.78
N PRO A 143 -8.39 1.07 -0.28
CA PRO A 143 -9.66 1.76 -0.45
C PRO A 143 -10.84 0.79 -0.45
N SER A 144 -11.99 1.29 -0.06
CA SER A 144 -13.24 0.61 -0.40
C SER A 144 -13.37 0.52 -1.92
N ARG A 145 -13.84 -0.62 -2.40
CA ARG A 145 -14.23 -0.80 -3.81
C ARG A 145 -15.70 -0.44 -4.04
N THR A 146 -16.40 -0.04 -2.99
CA THR A 146 -17.80 0.33 -3.06
C THR A 146 -17.91 1.84 -3.16
N THR A 147 -18.83 2.29 -4.02
CA THR A 147 -19.19 3.68 -4.16
C THR A 147 -20.66 3.84 -3.79
N TYR A 148 -20.94 4.79 -2.91
CA TYR A 148 -22.31 5.14 -2.52
C TYR A 148 -22.54 6.63 -2.78
N ASP A 149 -23.73 6.97 -3.25
CA ASP A 149 -24.09 8.34 -3.63
C ASP A 149 -23.95 9.34 -2.47
N ASP A 150 -24.08 8.86 -1.24
CA ASP A 150 -24.01 9.68 -0.03
C ASP A 150 -22.60 9.79 0.56
N PHE A 151 -21.59 9.15 -0.05
CA PHE A 151 -20.22 9.37 0.37
C PHE A 151 -19.79 10.83 0.17
N PRO A 152 -18.85 11.33 1.01
CA PRO A 152 -18.41 12.71 0.96
C PRO A 152 -17.95 13.15 -0.45
N LYS A 153 -18.49 14.29 -0.91
CA LYS A 153 -18.16 14.86 -2.23
C LYS A 153 -17.03 15.93 -2.15
N PRO A 154 -16.34 16.24 -3.27
CA PRO A 154 -16.33 15.45 -4.49
C PRO A 154 -15.71 14.07 -4.24
N GLU A 155 -16.30 13.06 -4.87
CA GLU A 155 -15.77 11.69 -4.89
C GLU A 155 -14.55 11.63 -5.80
N TYR A 156 -13.61 10.74 -5.49
CA TYR A 156 -12.50 10.48 -6.38
C TYR A 156 -13.00 9.68 -7.59
N ILE A 157 -12.75 10.22 -8.78
CA ILE A 157 -13.26 9.62 -10.01
C ILE A 157 -12.26 8.53 -10.42
N GLU A 158 -12.71 7.29 -10.44
CA GLU A 158 -11.98 6.19 -11.09
C GLU A 158 -12.04 6.38 -12.61
N ASP A 159 -10.98 5.98 -13.28
CA ASP A 159 -10.88 5.97 -14.74
C ASP A 159 -11.08 7.34 -15.41
N ALA A 160 -10.74 8.44 -14.73
CA ALA A 160 -10.73 9.77 -15.34
C ALA A 160 -9.40 10.05 -16.02
N ASP A 161 -9.46 10.46 -17.28
CA ASP A 161 -8.30 10.91 -18.03
C ASP A 161 -7.86 12.30 -17.57
N VAL A 162 -6.59 12.42 -17.17
CA VAL A 162 -5.97 13.66 -16.72
C VAL A 162 -4.84 13.99 -17.67
N THR A 163 -5.05 15.02 -18.48
CA THR A 163 -4.08 15.51 -19.48
C THR A 163 -3.25 16.65 -18.92
N ALA A 164 -2.06 16.89 -19.51
CA ALA A 164 -1.16 17.96 -19.10
C ALA A 164 -1.87 19.32 -18.91
N GLY A 165 -1.75 19.87 -17.70
CA GLY A 165 -2.42 21.11 -17.29
C GLY A 165 -3.72 20.90 -16.49
N ASP A 166 -4.25 19.68 -16.43
CA ASP A 166 -5.45 19.33 -15.68
C ASP A 166 -5.14 18.60 -14.34
N CYS A 167 -6.15 18.53 -13.47
CA CYS A 167 -6.08 17.84 -12.20
C CYS A 167 -7.38 17.10 -11.85
N SER A 168 -7.24 15.87 -11.36
CA SER A 168 -8.31 15.18 -10.64
C SER A 168 -8.20 15.42 -9.13
N ARG A 169 -9.31 15.76 -8.48
CA ARG A 169 -9.41 15.94 -7.02
C ARG A 169 -10.67 15.26 -6.53
N GLY A 170 -10.53 14.46 -5.48
CA GLY A 170 -11.67 13.81 -4.86
C GLY A 170 -11.33 13.10 -3.56
N LYS A 171 -12.35 12.49 -2.97
CA LYS A 171 -12.27 11.73 -1.74
C LYS A 171 -12.32 10.25 -2.04
N ILE A 172 -11.34 9.53 -1.51
CA ILE A 172 -11.26 8.07 -1.51
C ILE A 172 -11.72 7.59 -0.14
N VAL A 173 -12.66 6.65 -0.10
CA VAL A 173 -13.24 6.12 1.14
C VAL A 173 -12.58 4.80 1.57
N TYR A 174 -12.50 4.58 2.87
CA TYR A 174 -11.87 3.41 3.48
C TYR A 174 -12.72 2.89 4.63
N PRO A 175 -12.97 1.58 4.74
CA PRO A 175 -13.59 1.01 5.92
C PRO A 175 -12.53 0.79 7.01
N VAL A 176 -12.34 1.74 7.92
CA VAL A 176 -11.26 1.72 8.93
C VAL A 176 -11.76 1.29 10.32
N PRO A 177 -10.93 0.69 11.19
CA PRO A 177 -11.30 0.49 12.59
C PRO A 177 -11.61 1.82 13.28
N GLY A 178 -12.78 1.94 13.92
CA GLY A 178 -13.22 3.20 14.53
C GLY A 178 -12.45 3.62 15.79
N GLY A 179 -11.80 2.65 16.46
CA GLY A 179 -10.97 2.89 17.64
C GLY A 179 -9.51 3.25 17.34
N GLU A 180 -9.11 3.23 16.06
CA GLU A 180 -7.74 3.48 15.63
C GLU A 180 -7.73 4.49 14.49
N ARG A 181 -6.60 5.18 14.30
CA ARG A 181 -6.40 6.09 13.17
C ARG A 181 -5.15 5.71 12.40
N PRO A 182 -5.21 5.69 11.06
CA PRO A 182 -4.00 5.59 10.27
C PRO A 182 -3.12 6.82 10.52
N VAL A 183 -1.81 6.60 10.47
CA VAL A 183 -0.80 7.64 10.69
C VAL A 183 -0.20 8.16 9.39
N GLU A 184 -0.38 7.42 8.30
CA GLU A 184 0.23 7.73 7.01
C GLU A 184 -0.68 7.34 5.84
N ALA A 185 -0.74 8.20 4.82
CA ALA A 185 -1.25 7.86 3.51
C ALA A 185 -0.07 7.58 2.56
N ILE A 186 -0.19 6.53 1.76
CA ILE A 186 0.86 6.06 0.86
C ILE A 186 0.27 6.00 -0.54
N TYR A 187 0.95 6.64 -1.51
CA TYR A 187 0.71 6.46 -2.93
C TYR A 187 1.87 5.67 -3.53
N SER A 188 1.59 4.51 -4.12
CA SER A 188 2.61 3.65 -4.71
C SER A 188 2.12 3.10 -6.04
N THR A 189 2.88 3.36 -7.10
CA THR A 189 2.71 2.71 -8.41
C THR A 189 3.93 1.83 -8.68
N ASP A 190 3.86 0.98 -9.70
CA ASP A 190 4.98 0.11 -10.05
C ASP A 190 6.19 0.90 -10.60
N ASP A 191 5.92 2.05 -11.25
CA ASP A 191 6.94 2.86 -11.92
C ASP A 191 7.59 3.91 -11.01
N THR A 192 7.02 4.18 -9.84
CA THR A 192 7.45 5.31 -9.00
C THR A 192 7.72 4.90 -7.56
N PRO A 193 8.77 5.43 -6.92
CA PRO A 193 8.98 5.21 -5.49
C PRO A 193 7.78 5.66 -4.67
N ALA A 194 7.38 4.85 -3.69
CA ALA A 194 6.25 5.16 -2.83
C ALA A 194 6.37 6.56 -2.19
N MET A 195 5.32 7.36 -2.38
CA MET A 195 5.17 8.68 -1.79
C MET A 195 4.29 8.59 -0.55
N LYS A 196 4.64 9.35 0.50
CA LYS A 196 4.04 9.22 1.83
C LYS A 196 3.67 10.57 2.42
N TRP A 197 2.55 10.63 3.13
CA TRP A 197 2.08 11.81 3.86
C TRP A 197 1.68 11.43 5.28
N SER A 198 2.12 12.20 6.27
CA SER A 198 1.68 12.07 7.66
C SER A 198 0.22 12.53 7.77
N LEU A 199 -0.61 11.79 8.51
CA LEU A 199 -2.03 12.09 8.76
C LEU A 199 -2.28 12.66 10.17
N SER A 200 -1.21 12.89 10.93
CA SER A 200 -1.20 13.41 12.30
C SER A 200 -1.04 14.92 12.42
#